data_AF-A0A8T4ZTR0-F1
#
_entry.id   AF-A0A8T4ZTR0-F1
#
_cell.length_a   1.000
_cell.length_b   1.000
_cell.length_c   1.000
_cell.angle_alpha   90.00
_cell.angle_beta   90.00
_cell.angle_gamma   90.00
#
_symmetry.space_group_name_H-M   'P 1'
#
loop_
_entity.id
_entity.type
_entity.pdbx_description
1 polymer ?
#
loop_
_entity_poly.entity_id
_entity_poly.type
_entity_poly.pdbx_seq_one_letter_code
_entity_poly.pdbx_strand_id
1 'polypeptide(L)'
;MASISWREIEEKWRGKWEEARIFEADPDPKREKCFVTFPYPYMNGPLHMGHGFTATRVDVYARFMRMKGYNTLFPWAWHWTGEPIVGASLRLKIGDKELIRALREIDGVPEEELEKFVDPVYMAIYYTRESREVVKRMGFSVDWRREFHTTSHEQTYSRFIEWQYETLRERGYVTRGTHPVVWCPQCQSPTGDHDRLEGEGVFPEEYTLIKFIFGDGYLPAATFRPETIFGVTNMFINPDATYVEAKVNGEKWIISGEAAYKLSEQLKKVEVLREFKGEELIGKQFKEPIGGRDLPILPGWFVDPESATGVVYSVPAHAPADWVALKDLMEKPETLEKFGITAETVKGIKPISLISIEGFGDYPAIEIVEHLKVKDQFDPKLDEATSIIYRKEFHTGILKPICGKYAGKTVRDVKAQIIEDFRKTNVADSMYDLPQRVVCRCTTRCVVKILSDQWFLRYSDPDWKNLAHEAIDSANIFPESARAYFHDKIDWLRDWACARRTGLGTPLPWSPGWIVETLSDSTIYMAFYTIAKH
;
A
#
# COMPACT_ATOMS: atom_id res chain seq x y z
N MET A 1 -45.87 35.03 13.46
CA MET A 1 -44.40 35.26 13.47
C MET A 1 -43.92 35.11 12.05
N ALA A 2 -43.35 36.14 11.44
CA ALA A 2 -42.76 36.01 10.10
C ALA A 2 -41.65 34.96 10.14
N SER A 3 -41.63 34.02 9.19
CA SER A 3 -40.60 32.99 9.13
C SER A 3 -39.24 33.65 8.88
N ILE A 4 -38.26 33.37 9.75
CA ILE A 4 -36.90 33.89 9.59
C ILE A 4 -36.30 33.31 8.31
N SER A 5 -35.95 34.19 7.36
CA SER A 5 -35.22 33.81 6.16
C SER A 5 -33.72 33.73 6.49
N TRP A 6 -33.25 32.55 6.91
CA TRP A 6 -31.85 32.33 7.25
C TRP A 6 -30.90 32.66 6.09
N ARG A 7 -31.31 32.37 4.84
CA ARG A 7 -30.53 32.67 3.64
C ARG A 7 -30.25 34.17 3.48
N GLU A 8 -31.26 35.01 3.67
CA GLU A 8 -31.10 36.47 3.60
C GLU A 8 -30.17 37.00 4.71
N ILE A 9 -30.27 36.43 5.91
CA ILE A 9 -29.41 36.81 7.04
C ILE A 9 -27.95 36.42 6.77
N GLU A 10 -27.71 35.20 6.29
CA GLU A 10 -26.38 34.73 5.93
C GLU A 10 -25.77 35.60 4.82
N GLU A 11 -26.51 35.87 3.74
CA GLU A 11 -26.03 36.67 2.62
C GLU A 11 -25.69 38.10 3.04
N LYS A 12 -26.56 38.72 3.85
CA LYS A 12 -26.30 40.03 4.45
C LYS A 12 -24.98 40.05 5.22
N TRP A 13 -24.73 39.07 6.09
CA TRP A 13 -23.52 39.06 6.93
C TRP A 13 -22.26 38.71 6.14
N ARG A 14 -22.33 37.73 5.22
CA ARG A 14 -21.21 37.41 4.32
C ARG A 14 -20.78 38.65 3.54
N GLY A 15 -21.72 39.36 2.92
CA GLY A 15 -21.44 40.60 2.19
C GLY A 15 -20.79 41.67 3.06
N LYS A 16 -21.32 41.89 4.27
CA LYS A 16 -20.73 42.84 5.24
C LYS A 16 -19.31 42.46 5.68
N TRP A 17 -19.05 41.17 5.87
CA TRP A 17 -17.72 40.70 6.29
C TRP A 17 -16.68 40.90 5.20
N GLU A 18 -17.05 40.65 3.94
CA GLU A 18 -16.18 40.83 2.77
C GLU A 18 -15.91 42.32 2.51
N GLU A 19 -16.95 43.17 2.53
CA GLU A 19 -16.81 44.62 2.36
C GLU A 19 -15.89 45.24 3.42
N ALA A 20 -16.08 44.85 4.69
CA ALA A 20 -15.28 45.33 5.81
C ALA A 20 -13.93 44.60 5.97
N ARG A 21 -13.64 43.59 5.13
CA ARG A 21 -12.39 42.82 5.13
C ARG A 21 -12.01 42.27 6.50
N ILE A 22 -12.99 41.86 7.30
CA ILE A 22 -12.79 41.62 8.75
C ILE A 22 -11.94 40.40 9.08
N PHE A 23 -11.73 39.50 8.11
CA PHE A 23 -10.94 38.28 8.28
C PHE A 23 -9.53 38.41 7.70
N GLU A 24 -9.23 39.53 7.06
CA GLU A 24 -7.89 39.86 6.57
C GLU A 24 -6.97 40.15 7.76
N ALA A 25 -5.96 39.32 7.96
CA ALA A 25 -5.04 39.43 9.09
C ALA A 25 -3.64 39.86 8.65
N ASP A 26 -3.17 40.92 9.30
CA ASP A 26 -1.81 41.45 9.17
C ASP A 26 -1.07 41.26 10.51
N PRO A 27 0.24 40.95 10.50
CA PRO A 27 1.01 40.81 11.74
C PRO A 27 0.88 42.05 12.62
N ASP A 28 0.49 41.85 13.87
CA ASP A 28 0.34 42.91 14.87
C ASP A 28 1.12 42.52 16.13
N PRO A 29 2.29 43.13 16.39
CA PRO A 29 3.10 42.84 17.56
C PRO A 29 2.41 43.13 18.90
N LYS A 30 1.31 43.89 18.92
CA LYS A 30 0.58 44.24 20.14
C LYS A 30 -0.40 43.16 20.59
N ARG A 31 -0.67 42.17 19.75
CA ARG A 31 -1.67 41.12 19.99
C ARG A 31 -1.01 39.75 19.91
N GLU A 32 -1.44 38.84 20.78
CA GLU A 32 -1.03 37.45 20.65
C GLU A 32 -1.55 36.86 19.32
N LYS A 33 -0.68 36.16 18.59
CA LYS A 33 -1.07 35.53 17.32
C LYS A 33 -1.85 34.24 17.56
N CYS A 34 -2.78 33.93 16.65
CA CYS A 34 -3.33 32.60 16.50
C CYS A 34 -3.25 32.24 15.00
N PHE A 35 -2.57 31.16 14.66
CA PHE A 35 -2.49 30.69 13.28
C PHE A 35 -3.07 29.29 13.20
N VAL A 36 -4.12 29.13 12.42
CA VAL A 36 -4.82 27.85 12.25
C VAL A 36 -4.85 27.48 10.78
N THR A 37 -4.78 26.19 10.50
CA THR A 37 -4.75 25.67 9.14
C THR A 37 -5.69 24.48 9.00
N PHE A 38 -6.33 24.40 7.86
CA PHE A 38 -7.03 23.21 7.38
C PHE A 38 -6.15 22.56 6.30
N PRO A 39 -5.92 21.23 6.32
CA PRO A 39 -5.28 20.55 5.21
C PRO A 39 -5.97 20.87 3.91
N TYR A 40 -5.28 21.53 2.98
CA TYR A 40 -5.88 21.93 1.71
C TYR A 40 -6.50 20.72 0.96
N PRO A 41 -7.72 20.85 0.41
CA PRO A 41 -8.39 19.71 -0.20
C PRO A 41 -7.87 19.43 -1.61
N TYR A 42 -7.98 18.16 -2.03
CA TYR A 42 -7.71 17.74 -3.41
C TYR A 42 -8.77 18.25 -4.38
N MET A 43 -8.35 18.79 -5.53
CA MET A 43 -9.25 19.34 -6.55
C MET A 43 -9.58 18.35 -7.67
N ASN A 44 -9.88 17.11 -7.30
CA ASN A 44 -10.33 16.05 -8.21
C ASN A 44 -11.85 15.80 -8.14
N GLY A 45 -12.59 16.65 -7.41
CA GLY A 45 -14.03 16.55 -7.21
C GLY A 45 -14.56 17.69 -6.33
N PRO A 46 -15.88 17.80 -6.13
CA PRO A 46 -16.48 18.80 -5.28
C PRO A 46 -16.22 18.53 -3.79
N LEU A 47 -16.18 19.59 -2.97
CA LEU A 47 -16.11 19.44 -1.51
C LEU A 47 -17.39 18.81 -0.96
N HIS A 48 -17.27 17.63 -0.35
CA HIS A 48 -18.35 16.97 0.38
C HIS A 48 -18.44 17.34 1.87
N MET A 49 -19.50 16.87 2.55
CA MET A 49 -19.78 17.15 3.98
C MET A 49 -18.64 16.83 4.94
N GLY A 50 -17.83 15.78 4.68
CA GLY A 50 -16.62 15.49 5.46
C GLY A 50 -15.60 16.65 5.51
N HIS A 51 -15.41 17.39 4.40
CA HIS A 51 -14.59 18.59 4.39
C HIS A 51 -15.23 19.69 5.24
N GLY A 52 -16.55 19.90 5.09
CA GLY A 52 -17.31 20.85 5.90
C GLY A 52 -17.20 20.57 7.40
N PHE A 53 -17.35 19.31 7.81
CA PHE A 53 -17.18 18.86 9.20
C PHE A 53 -15.80 19.20 9.76
N THR A 54 -14.75 18.92 9.01
CA THR A 54 -13.36 19.14 9.45
C THR A 54 -13.02 20.63 9.49
N ALA A 55 -13.32 21.37 8.42
CA ALA A 55 -13.03 22.79 8.31
C ALA A 55 -13.85 23.66 9.29
N THR A 56 -15.10 23.29 9.57
CA THR A 56 -15.95 24.01 10.55
C THR A 56 -15.31 24.03 11.94
N ARG A 57 -14.64 22.94 12.35
CA ARG A 57 -13.94 22.90 13.64
C ARG A 57 -12.81 23.93 13.72
N VAL A 58 -12.06 24.06 12.63
CA VAL A 58 -10.98 25.06 12.51
C VAL A 58 -11.57 26.48 12.53
N ASP A 59 -12.65 26.73 11.79
CA ASP A 59 -13.31 28.04 11.74
C ASP A 59 -13.89 28.45 13.10
N VAL A 60 -14.57 27.53 13.80
CA VAL A 60 -15.12 27.76 15.13
C VAL A 60 -14.00 28.15 16.10
N TYR A 61 -12.88 27.43 16.08
CA TYR A 61 -11.73 27.78 16.92
C TYR A 61 -11.13 29.13 16.52
N ALA A 62 -10.98 29.42 15.22
CA ALA A 62 -10.48 30.70 14.73
C ALA A 62 -11.32 31.87 15.24
N ARG A 63 -12.66 31.76 15.14
CA ARG A 63 -13.62 32.77 15.62
C ARG A 63 -13.57 32.93 17.12
N PHE A 64 -13.53 31.82 17.88
CA PHE A 64 -13.37 31.85 19.33
C PHE A 64 -12.10 32.61 19.74
N MET A 65 -10.96 32.33 19.10
CA MET A 65 -9.70 33.01 19.39
C MET A 65 -9.76 34.50 19.02
N ARG A 66 -10.41 34.88 17.91
CA ARG A 66 -10.66 36.31 17.59
C ARG A 66 -11.47 37.00 18.67
N MET A 67 -12.53 36.36 19.19
CA MET A 67 -13.35 36.90 20.28
C MET A 67 -12.56 37.04 21.59
N LYS A 68 -11.55 36.19 21.82
CA LYS A 68 -10.60 36.32 22.93
C LYS A 68 -9.54 37.43 22.72
N GLY A 69 -9.55 38.12 21.59
CA GLY A 69 -8.63 39.23 21.29
C GLY A 69 -7.39 38.84 20.48
N TYR A 70 -7.18 37.55 20.18
CA TYR A 70 -6.03 37.09 19.38
C TYR A 70 -6.07 37.65 17.97
N ASN A 71 -4.90 37.97 17.43
CA ASN A 71 -4.73 38.26 16.01
C ASN A 71 -4.71 36.95 15.23
N THR A 72 -5.90 36.52 14.77
CA THR A 72 -6.11 35.20 14.20
C THR A 72 -6.04 35.20 12.68
N LEU A 73 -5.13 34.39 12.12
CA LEU A 73 -5.05 34.06 10.70
C LEU A 73 -5.63 32.67 10.46
N PHE A 74 -6.60 32.58 9.55
CA PHE A 74 -7.08 31.34 8.95
C PHE A 74 -7.03 31.49 7.42
N PRO A 75 -6.04 30.92 6.74
CA PRO A 75 -5.92 30.96 5.28
C PRO A 75 -6.45 29.67 4.65
N TRP A 76 -6.56 29.65 3.32
CA TRP A 76 -7.06 28.51 2.54
C TRP A 76 -6.34 28.41 1.20
N ALA A 77 -6.06 27.20 0.73
CA ALA A 77 -5.43 26.90 -0.56
C ALA A 77 -5.96 25.57 -1.11
N TRP A 78 -5.49 25.17 -2.30
CA TRP A 78 -6.03 24.06 -3.07
C TRP A 78 -4.92 23.10 -3.52
N HIS A 79 -5.10 21.79 -3.29
CA HIS A 79 -4.09 20.79 -3.63
C HIS A 79 -4.36 20.20 -5.01
N TRP A 80 -3.55 20.60 -6.00
CA TRP A 80 -3.63 20.12 -7.38
C TRP A 80 -2.58 19.04 -7.68
N THR A 81 -1.59 18.89 -6.81
CA THR A 81 -0.50 17.91 -6.97
C THR A 81 -1.08 16.50 -6.85
N GLY A 82 -0.96 15.70 -7.90
CA GLY A 82 -1.46 14.32 -7.89
C GLY A 82 -1.57 13.69 -9.27
N GLU A 83 -1.64 12.35 -9.28
CA GLU A 83 -2.15 11.60 -10.42
C GLU A 83 -3.70 11.57 -10.49
N PRO A 84 -4.51 11.66 -9.40
CA PRO A 84 -5.96 11.43 -9.51
C PRO A 84 -6.67 12.33 -10.53
N ILE A 85 -6.27 13.61 -10.63
CA ILE A 85 -6.81 14.55 -11.62
C ILE A 85 -6.43 14.12 -13.04
N VAL A 86 -5.15 13.78 -13.27
CA VAL A 86 -4.64 13.30 -14.57
C VAL A 86 -5.30 11.98 -14.97
N GLY A 87 -5.40 11.04 -14.03
CA GLY A 87 -6.06 9.75 -14.22
C GLY A 87 -7.53 9.90 -14.58
N ALA A 88 -8.27 10.81 -13.93
CA ALA A 88 -9.65 11.11 -14.27
C ALA A 88 -9.77 11.67 -15.70
N SER A 89 -8.94 12.65 -16.07
CA SER A 89 -8.92 13.21 -17.42
C SER A 89 -8.59 12.17 -18.51
N LEU A 90 -7.64 11.27 -18.24
CA LEU A 90 -7.28 10.18 -19.17
C LEU A 90 -8.42 9.17 -19.33
N ARG A 91 -9.06 8.76 -18.23
CA ARG A 91 -10.23 7.86 -18.26
C ARG A 91 -11.39 8.47 -19.03
N LEU A 92 -11.63 9.77 -18.86
CA LEU A 92 -12.64 10.49 -19.63
C LEU A 92 -12.31 10.50 -21.13
N LYS A 93 -11.04 10.73 -21.48
CA LYS A 93 -10.57 10.72 -22.88
C LYS A 93 -10.76 9.37 -23.58
N ILE A 94 -10.66 8.26 -22.87
CA ILE A 94 -10.91 6.90 -23.42
C ILE A 94 -12.38 6.48 -23.34
N GLY A 95 -13.28 7.35 -22.88
CA GLY A 95 -14.72 7.10 -22.87
C GLY A 95 -15.19 6.18 -21.74
N ASP A 96 -14.53 6.22 -20.58
CA ASP A 96 -14.94 5.45 -19.39
C ASP A 96 -16.35 5.83 -18.94
N LYS A 97 -17.30 4.92 -19.16
CA LYS A 97 -18.73 5.13 -18.88
C LYS A 97 -19.03 5.31 -17.39
N GLU A 98 -18.28 4.64 -16.51
CA GLU A 98 -18.50 4.74 -15.07
C GLU A 98 -18.05 6.10 -14.55
N LEU A 99 -16.89 6.58 -15.00
CA LEU A 99 -16.41 7.91 -14.65
C LEU A 99 -17.32 9.00 -15.19
N ILE A 100 -17.73 8.91 -16.46
CA ILE A 100 -18.66 9.87 -17.08
C ILE A 100 -19.96 9.94 -16.28
N ARG A 101 -20.49 8.78 -15.88
CA ARG A 101 -21.69 8.71 -15.05
C ARG A 101 -21.47 9.37 -13.69
N ALA A 102 -20.36 9.12 -13.02
CA ALA A 102 -20.03 9.73 -11.74
C ALA A 102 -19.94 11.26 -11.86
N LEU A 103 -19.22 11.78 -12.85
CA LEU A 103 -19.08 13.23 -13.07
C LEU A 103 -20.43 13.92 -13.34
N ARG A 104 -21.34 13.25 -14.07
CA ARG A 104 -22.68 13.79 -14.39
C ARG A 104 -23.66 13.67 -13.23
N GLU A 105 -23.81 12.48 -12.65
CA GLU A 105 -24.88 12.17 -11.69
C GLU A 105 -24.48 12.51 -10.24
N ILE A 106 -23.20 12.37 -9.89
CA ILE A 106 -22.71 12.56 -8.52
C ILE A 106 -22.13 13.97 -8.36
N ASP A 107 -21.20 14.36 -9.23
CA ASP A 107 -20.56 15.68 -9.13
C ASP A 107 -21.42 16.79 -9.74
N GLY A 108 -22.41 16.44 -10.57
CA GLY A 108 -23.34 17.39 -11.17
C GLY A 108 -22.71 18.30 -12.22
N VAL A 109 -21.63 17.84 -12.87
CA VAL A 109 -20.88 18.64 -13.85
C VAL A 109 -21.72 18.86 -15.12
N PRO A 110 -21.93 20.12 -15.57
CA PRO A 110 -22.61 20.42 -16.82
C PRO A 110 -21.90 19.80 -18.03
N GLU A 111 -22.67 19.37 -19.04
CA GLU A 111 -22.13 18.69 -20.23
C GLU A 111 -21.06 19.52 -20.97
N GLU A 112 -21.27 20.84 -21.04
CA GLU A 112 -20.34 21.80 -21.66
C GLU A 112 -19.00 21.94 -20.92
N GLU A 113 -18.96 21.64 -19.62
CA GLU A 113 -17.74 21.62 -18.81
C GLU A 113 -17.08 20.24 -18.87
N LEU A 114 -17.90 19.17 -18.94
CA LEU A 114 -17.45 17.79 -18.99
C LEU A 114 -16.52 17.53 -20.18
N GLU A 115 -16.83 18.06 -21.37
CA GLU A 115 -15.98 17.89 -22.56
C GLU A 115 -14.56 18.43 -22.38
N LYS A 116 -14.39 19.43 -21.51
CA LYS A 116 -13.10 20.09 -21.25
C LYS A 116 -12.27 19.38 -20.18
N PHE A 117 -12.88 18.47 -19.41
CA PHE A 117 -12.20 17.73 -18.34
C PHE A 117 -11.15 16.73 -18.87
N VAL A 118 -11.05 16.57 -20.20
CA VAL A 118 -9.91 15.88 -20.83
C VAL A 118 -8.58 16.59 -20.58
N ASP A 119 -8.60 17.88 -20.24
CA ASP A 119 -7.46 18.62 -19.71
C ASP A 119 -7.49 18.59 -18.17
N PRO A 120 -6.50 17.97 -17.51
CA PRO A 120 -6.44 17.89 -16.05
C PRO A 120 -6.31 19.25 -15.37
N VAL A 121 -5.65 20.22 -16.00
CA VAL A 121 -5.52 21.57 -15.44
C VAL A 121 -6.89 22.26 -15.44
N TYR A 122 -7.66 22.09 -16.51
CA TYR A 122 -9.01 22.63 -16.59
C TYR A 122 -9.93 22.04 -15.51
N MET A 123 -9.88 20.73 -15.29
CA MET A 123 -10.64 20.06 -14.23
C MET A 123 -10.30 20.63 -12.85
N ALA A 124 -9.01 20.82 -12.56
CA ALA A 124 -8.55 21.40 -11.29
C ALA A 124 -9.04 22.86 -11.11
N ILE A 125 -8.98 23.67 -12.17
CA ILE A 125 -9.50 25.05 -12.19
C ILE A 125 -11.00 25.06 -11.90
N TYR A 126 -11.77 24.21 -12.57
CA TYR A 126 -13.22 24.10 -12.39
C TYR A 126 -13.57 23.78 -10.94
N TYR A 127 -13.03 22.69 -10.39
CA TYR A 127 -13.34 22.29 -9.03
C TYR A 127 -12.85 23.30 -7.99
N THR A 128 -11.73 23.99 -8.25
CA THR A 128 -11.26 25.09 -7.40
C THR A 128 -12.27 26.23 -7.37
N ARG A 129 -12.76 26.67 -8.54
CA ARG A 129 -13.77 27.74 -8.65
C ARG A 129 -15.05 27.40 -7.89
N GLU A 130 -15.61 26.21 -8.14
CA GLU A 130 -16.86 25.79 -7.48
C GLU A 130 -16.67 25.64 -5.96
N SER A 131 -15.57 25.01 -5.55
CA SER A 131 -15.26 24.77 -4.13
C SER A 131 -15.01 26.07 -3.36
N ARG A 132 -14.37 27.05 -4.00
CA ARG A 132 -14.17 28.38 -3.43
C ARG A 132 -15.48 29.07 -3.10
N GLU A 133 -16.45 29.01 -4.00
CA GLU A 133 -17.78 29.59 -3.76
C GLU A 133 -18.53 28.84 -2.65
N VAL A 134 -18.38 27.52 -2.55
CA VAL A 134 -18.92 26.73 -1.43
C VAL A 134 -18.32 27.17 -0.09
N VAL A 135 -17.00 27.32 -0.01
CA VAL A 135 -16.31 27.75 1.22
C VAL A 135 -16.71 29.18 1.62
N LYS A 136 -16.84 30.10 0.65
CA LYS A 136 -17.38 31.44 0.89
C LYS A 136 -18.82 31.40 1.40
N ARG A 137 -19.69 30.57 0.80
CA ARG A 137 -21.10 30.41 1.21
C ARG A 137 -21.22 29.80 2.60
N MET A 138 -20.36 28.87 2.97
CA MET A 138 -20.25 28.34 4.35
C MET A 138 -19.89 29.44 5.36
N GLY A 139 -19.38 30.58 4.90
CA GLY A 139 -19.07 31.73 5.75
C GLY A 139 -17.82 31.51 6.60
N PHE A 140 -16.88 30.67 6.16
CA PHE A 140 -15.62 30.50 6.86
C PHE A 140 -14.82 31.81 6.88
N SER A 141 -14.14 32.04 7.99
CA SER A 141 -13.42 33.26 8.32
C SER A 141 -12.02 33.31 7.70
N VAL A 142 -11.97 33.11 6.38
CA VAL A 142 -10.75 32.94 5.59
C VAL A 142 -10.16 34.28 5.13
N ASP A 143 -8.83 34.43 5.21
CA ASP A 143 -8.08 35.50 4.51
C ASP A 143 -7.77 35.05 3.08
N TRP A 144 -8.64 35.42 2.14
CA TRP A 144 -8.54 35.03 0.72
C TRP A 144 -7.36 35.65 -0.03
N ARG A 145 -6.67 36.66 0.54
CA ARG A 145 -5.46 37.24 -0.10
C ARG A 145 -4.30 36.25 -0.14
N ARG A 146 -4.38 35.18 0.65
CA ARG A 146 -3.35 34.14 0.79
C ARG A 146 -3.74 32.83 0.10
N GLU A 147 -4.73 32.90 -0.77
CA GLU A 147 -5.19 31.78 -1.60
C GLU A 147 -4.15 31.45 -2.67
N PHE A 148 -3.83 30.17 -2.82
CA PHE A 148 -2.99 29.65 -3.89
C PHE A 148 -3.40 28.22 -4.23
N HIS A 149 -2.84 27.66 -5.30
CA HIS A 149 -2.91 26.23 -5.59
C HIS A 149 -1.50 25.66 -5.72
N THR A 150 -1.36 24.34 -5.65
CA THR A 150 -0.04 23.69 -5.78
C THR A 150 0.34 23.48 -7.25
N THR A 151 1.44 22.74 -7.48
CA THR A 151 2.05 22.37 -8.77
C THR A 151 2.91 23.47 -9.42
N SER A 152 3.61 23.12 -10.49
CA SER A 152 4.35 24.06 -11.33
C SER A 152 3.48 25.13 -12.01
N HIS A 153 2.15 24.99 -11.99
CA HIS A 153 1.24 26.02 -12.50
C HIS A 153 1.14 27.24 -11.56
N GLU A 154 1.49 27.09 -10.28
CA GLU A 154 1.70 28.21 -9.37
C GLU A 154 3.20 28.40 -9.15
N GLN A 155 3.80 29.32 -9.90
CA GLN A 155 5.26 29.48 -9.95
C GLN A 155 5.86 29.82 -8.59
N THR A 156 5.17 30.65 -7.79
CA THR A 156 5.68 31.06 -6.48
C THR A 156 5.70 29.90 -5.48
N TYR A 157 4.67 29.06 -5.51
CA TYR A 157 4.61 27.83 -4.73
C TYR A 157 5.65 26.81 -5.21
N SER A 158 5.81 26.64 -6.52
CA SER A 158 6.83 25.76 -7.11
C SER A 158 8.23 26.11 -6.60
N ARG A 159 8.58 27.40 -6.60
CA ARG A 159 9.86 27.88 -6.06
C ARG A 159 10.02 27.63 -4.56
N PHE A 160 8.94 27.70 -3.79
CA PHE A 160 8.95 27.34 -2.37
C PHE A 160 9.24 25.84 -2.16
N ILE A 161 8.63 24.96 -2.97
CA ILE A 161 8.91 23.51 -2.92
C ILE A 161 10.33 23.19 -3.39
N GLU A 162 10.83 23.88 -4.42
CA GLU A 162 12.22 23.76 -4.86
C GLU A 162 13.20 24.09 -3.72
N TRP A 163 12.99 25.20 -3.02
CA TRP A 163 13.78 25.59 -1.84
C TRP A 163 13.74 24.52 -0.73
N GLN A 164 12.54 24.00 -0.42
CA GLN A 164 12.38 22.93 0.57
C GLN A 164 13.24 21.71 0.21
N TYR A 165 13.17 21.28 -1.04
CA TYR A 165 13.84 20.07 -1.50
C TYR A 165 15.35 20.24 -1.62
N GLU A 166 15.83 21.41 -2.05
CA GLU A 166 17.26 21.74 -2.02
C GLU A 166 17.78 21.69 -0.59
N THR A 167 17.06 22.29 0.36
CA THR A 167 17.42 22.29 1.79
C THR A 167 17.46 20.86 2.37
N LEU A 168 16.45 20.03 2.07
CA LEU A 168 16.41 18.63 2.53
C LEU A 168 17.55 17.81 1.95
N ARG A 169 17.91 18.06 0.68
CA ARG A 169 19.02 17.38 0.02
C ARG A 169 20.37 17.80 0.56
N GLU A 170 20.60 19.09 0.78
CA GLU A 170 21.83 19.62 1.40
C GLU A 170 22.07 19.03 2.79
N ARG A 171 20.99 18.75 3.54
CA ARG A 171 21.03 18.11 4.86
C ARG A 171 21.14 16.57 4.80
N GLY A 172 21.18 15.96 3.62
CA GLY A 172 21.31 14.52 3.46
C GLY A 172 20.05 13.71 3.75
N TYR A 173 18.87 14.36 3.80
CA TYR A 173 17.58 13.71 4.01
C TYR A 173 16.92 13.22 2.72
N VAL A 174 17.41 13.67 1.56
CA VAL A 174 16.99 13.15 0.25
C VAL A 174 18.05 12.20 -0.29
N THR A 175 17.69 10.94 -0.50
CA THR A 175 18.59 9.92 -1.06
C THR A 175 18.03 9.31 -2.33
N ARG A 176 18.91 8.67 -3.10
CA ARG A 176 18.55 7.89 -4.27
C ARG A 176 18.85 6.43 -4.00
N GLY A 177 17.87 5.57 -4.23
CA GLY A 177 17.98 4.15 -3.90
C GLY A 177 17.22 3.26 -4.87
N THR A 178 17.43 1.95 -4.70
CA THR A 178 16.59 0.92 -5.28
C THR A 178 15.48 0.58 -4.30
N HIS A 179 14.23 0.60 -4.74
CA HIS A 179 13.11 0.28 -3.85
C HIS A 179 11.99 -0.43 -4.60
N PRO A 180 11.35 -1.41 -3.95
CA PRO A 180 10.12 -2.00 -4.46
C PRO A 180 9.00 -0.97 -4.36
N VAL A 181 8.37 -0.64 -5.48
CA VAL A 181 7.17 0.20 -5.51
C VAL A 181 6.00 -0.60 -6.07
N VAL A 182 4.80 -0.26 -5.61
CA VAL A 182 3.58 -0.63 -6.33
C VAL A 182 3.64 0.05 -7.69
N TRP A 183 3.53 -0.72 -8.77
CA TRP A 183 3.75 -0.26 -10.13
C TRP A 183 2.59 -0.66 -11.03
N CYS A 184 2.09 0.31 -11.79
CA CYS A 184 1.12 0.04 -12.83
C CYS A 184 1.87 -0.23 -14.15
N PRO A 185 1.80 -1.44 -14.72
CA PRO A 185 2.52 -1.76 -15.97
C PRO A 185 1.98 -0.99 -17.17
N GLN A 186 0.71 -0.58 -17.15
CA GLN A 186 0.06 0.22 -18.20
C GLN A 186 0.43 1.70 -18.12
N CYS A 187 0.35 2.31 -16.93
CA CYS A 187 0.71 3.72 -16.74
C CYS A 187 2.23 3.95 -16.74
N GLN A 188 3.00 2.87 -16.54
CA GLN A 188 4.45 2.92 -16.37
C GLN A 188 4.89 3.92 -15.29
N SER A 189 4.20 3.89 -14.14
CA SER A 189 4.47 4.77 -13.01
C SER A 189 4.26 4.06 -11.66
N PRO A 190 4.94 4.52 -10.60
CA PRO A 190 4.59 4.12 -9.24
C PRO A 190 3.15 4.51 -8.95
N THR A 191 2.40 3.62 -8.30
CA THR A 191 0.99 3.83 -7.95
C THR A 191 0.89 4.11 -6.45
N GLY A 192 0.80 5.39 -6.10
CA GLY A 192 0.59 5.83 -4.72
C GLY A 192 -0.77 5.38 -4.18
N ASP A 193 -0.99 5.47 -2.88
CA ASP A 193 -2.24 4.99 -2.25
C ASP A 193 -3.48 5.66 -2.87
N HIS A 194 -3.45 6.98 -3.06
CA HIS A 194 -4.56 7.71 -3.68
C HIS A 194 -4.77 7.42 -5.18
N ASP A 195 -3.82 6.76 -5.84
CA ASP A 195 -3.87 6.41 -7.26
C ASP A 195 -4.50 5.02 -7.50
N ARG A 196 -4.90 4.35 -6.41
CA ARG A 196 -5.48 3.01 -6.44
C ARG A 196 -7.00 3.06 -6.45
N LEU A 197 -7.59 2.11 -7.17
CA LEU A 197 -9.01 1.79 -7.15
C LEU A 197 -9.31 0.71 -6.10
N GLU A 198 -8.36 -0.21 -5.90
CA GLU A 198 -8.41 -1.31 -4.94
C GLU A 198 -7.04 -1.46 -4.28
N GLY A 199 -6.97 -1.76 -2.99
CA GLY A 199 -5.71 -1.99 -2.27
C GLY A 199 -5.00 -0.74 -1.75
N GLU A 200 -5.75 0.27 -1.30
CA GLU A 200 -5.19 1.40 -0.53
C GLU A 200 -4.53 0.86 0.76
N GLY A 201 -3.33 1.34 1.08
CA GLY A 201 -2.55 0.88 2.25
C GLY A 201 -1.84 -0.46 2.09
N VAL A 202 -1.93 -1.11 0.92
CA VAL A 202 -1.14 -2.31 0.60
C VAL A 202 0.27 -1.91 0.20
N PHE A 203 1.29 -2.53 0.78
CA PHE A 203 2.69 -2.25 0.43
C PHE A 203 3.38 -3.49 -0.12
N PRO A 204 4.45 -3.33 -0.94
CA PRO A 204 5.28 -4.45 -1.35
C PRO A 204 5.86 -5.19 -0.14
N GLU A 205 5.65 -6.50 -0.09
CA GLU A 205 6.21 -7.38 0.93
C GLU A 205 7.21 -8.35 0.31
N GLU A 206 8.29 -8.63 1.02
CA GLU A 206 9.33 -9.55 0.57
C GLU A 206 8.98 -11.00 0.93
N TYR A 207 8.78 -11.83 -0.09
CA TYR A 207 8.65 -13.28 0.03
C TYR A 207 10.03 -13.93 -0.02
N THR A 208 10.22 -14.97 0.81
CA THR A 208 11.35 -15.88 0.66
C THR A 208 10.98 -16.96 -0.35
N LEU A 209 11.79 -17.12 -1.40
CA LEU A 209 11.61 -18.13 -2.43
C LEU A 209 12.47 -19.35 -2.12
N ILE A 210 11.87 -20.41 -1.60
CA ILE A 210 12.55 -21.67 -1.31
C ILE A 210 12.67 -22.47 -2.60
N LYS A 211 13.90 -22.79 -3.03
CA LYS A 211 14.16 -23.51 -4.27
C LYS A 211 14.13 -25.03 -4.03
N PHE A 212 13.02 -25.66 -4.38
CA PHE A 212 12.89 -27.12 -4.38
C PHE A 212 13.50 -27.71 -5.65
N ILE A 213 14.23 -28.81 -5.56
CA ILE A 213 14.93 -29.40 -6.71
C ILE A 213 13.93 -30.20 -7.55
N PHE A 214 13.91 -29.96 -8.86
CA PHE A 214 13.03 -30.67 -9.79
C PHE A 214 13.72 -30.85 -11.16
N GLY A 215 14.02 -32.09 -11.52
CA GLY A 215 14.79 -32.38 -12.73
C GLY A 215 16.17 -31.72 -12.71
N ASP A 216 16.45 -30.91 -13.74
CA ASP A 216 17.67 -30.10 -13.88
C ASP A 216 17.51 -28.65 -13.37
N GLY A 217 16.38 -28.33 -12.73
CA GLY A 217 16.03 -27.00 -12.27
C GLY A 217 15.39 -26.96 -10.90
N TYR A 218 14.61 -25.91 -10.65
CA TYR A 218 13.98 -25.64 -9.37
C TYR A 218 12.49 -25.30 -9.50
N LEU A 219 11.73 -25.62 -8.45
CA LEU A 219 10.38 -25.15 -8.16
C LEU A 219 10.47 -24.15 -6.99
N PRO A 220 10.64 -22.84 -7.25
CA PRO A 220 10.75 -21.84 -6.20
C PRO A 220 9.38 -21.57 -5.59
N ALA A 221 9.18 -21.99 -4.35
CA ALA A 221 7.93 -21.79 -3.63
C ALA A 221 8.04 -20.59 -2.69
N ALA A 222 7.06 -19.70 -2.74
CA ALA A 222 7.08 -18.45 -2.00
C ALA A 222 6.47 -18.61 -0.60
N THR A 223 7.13 -18.04 0.42
CA THR A 223 6.67 -18.12 1.81
C THR A 223 7.09 -16.92 2.65
N PHE A 224 6.25 -16.56 3.61
CA PHE A 224 6.61 -15.67 4.73
C PHE A 224 7.16 -16.44 5.93
N ARG A 225 7.11 -17.77 5.89
CA ARG A 225 7.41 -18.66 7.00
C ARG A 225 8.50 -19.67 6.62
N PRO A 226 9.70 -19.21 6.27
CA PRO A 226 10.77 -20.09 5.81
C PRO A 226 11.18 -21.14 6.87
N GLU A 227 10.89 -20.90 8.15
CA GLU A 227 11.12 -21.86 9.23
C GLU A 227 10.31 -23.16 9.08
N THR A 228 9.19 -23.15 8.34
CA THR A 228 8.29 -24.30 8.24
C THR A 228 8.75 -25.36 7.23
N ILE A 229 9.80 -25.07 6.46
CA ILE A 229 10.33 -25.97 5.43
C ILE A 229 10.66 -27.38 5.96
N PHE A 230 11.06 -27.52 7.23
CA PHE A 230 11.39 -28.81 7.85
C PHE A 230 10.18 -29.75 7.97
N GLY A 231 8.96 -29.21 7.86
CA GLY A 231 7.72 -29.97 7.92
C GLY A 231 7.04 -30.15 6.58
N VAL A 232 7.73 -29.88 5.46
CA VAL A 232 7.14 -30.02 4.13
C VAL A 232 6.75 -31.48 3.86
N THR A 233 5.55 -31.66 3.31
CA THR A 233 4.99 -32.99 3.00
C THR A 233 4.68 -33.18 1.52
N ASN A 234 4.32 -32.11 0.82
CA ASN A 234 3.97 -32.12 -0.60
C ASN A 234 4.09 -30.69 -1.17
N MET A 235 3.80 -30.53 -2.45
CA MET A 235 3.68 -29.24 -3.12
C MET A 235 2.31 -29.14 -3.79
N PHE A 236 1.70 -27.96 -3.75
CA PHE A 236 0.45 -27.65 -4.43
C PHE A 236 0.72 -26.80 -5.66
N ILE A 237 0.14 -27.22 -6.77
CA ILE A 237 0.17 -26.54 -8.07
C ILE A 237 -1.26 -26.46 -8.59
N ASN A 238 -1.65 -25.30 -9.09
CA ASN A 238 -2.94 -25.15 -9.78
C ASN A 238 -2.87 -25.82 -11.17
N PRO A 239 -3.62 -26.90 -11.43
CA PRO A 239 -3.49 -27.65 -12.69
C PRO A 239 -3.96 -26.87 -13.92
N ASP A 240 -4.90 -25.94 -13.74
CA ASP A 240 -5.55 -25.21 -14.84
C ASP A 240 -4.75 -23.96 -15.25
N ALA A 241 -3.86 -23.49 -14.38
CA ALA A 241 -3.02 -22.33 -14.61
C ALA A 241 -1.84 -22.61 -15.56
N THR A 242 -1.34 -21.55 -16.18
CA THR A 242 -0.17 -21.61 -17.07
C THR A 242 1.11 -21.37 -16.29
N TYR A 243 2.06 -22.29 -16.43
CA TYR A 243 3.40 -22.22 -15.87
C TYR A 243 4.43 -22.12 -16.98
N VAL A 244 5.62 -21.67 -16.61
CA VAL A 244 6.74 -21.51 -17.52
C VAL A 244 8.00 -22.15 -16.97
N GLU A 245 8.76 -22.80 -17.84
CA GLU A 245 10.18 -23.06 -17.62
C GLU A 245 10.93 -21.81 -18.04
N ALA A 246 11.57 -21.13 -17.09
CA ALA A 246 12.30 -19.90 -17.35
C ALA A 246 13.72 -19.96 -16.77
N LYS A 247 14.67 -19.36 -17.47
CA LYS A 247 16.02 -19.13 -16.94
C LYS A 247 16.01 -17.82 -16.16
N VAL A 248 16.14 -17.91 -14.84
CA VAL A 248 16.16 -16.76 -13.91
C VAL A 248 17.57 -16.62 -13.35
N ASN A 249 18.26 -15.52 -13.69
CA ASN A 249 19.65 -15.27 -13.28
C ASN A 249 20.62 -16.43 -13.59
N GLY A 250 20.33 -17.23 -14.63
CA GLY A 250 21.15 -18.36 -15.03
C GLY A 250 20.65 -19.73 -14.54
N GLU A 251 19.75 -19.77 -13.58
CA GLU A 251 19.14 -21.00 -13.05
C GLU A 251 17.82 -21.32 -13.77
N LYS A 252 17.51 -22.60 -13.96
CA LYS A 252 16.24 -23.03 -14.56
C LYS A 252 15.16 -23.14 -13.49
N TRP A 253 14.12 -22.33 -13.59
CA TRP A 253 13.01 -22.26 -12.63
C TRP A 253 11.69 -22.62 -13.32
N ILE A 254 10.80 -23.25 -12.56
CA ILE A 254 9.41 -23.49 -12.94
C ILE A 254 8.52 -22.64 -12.03
N ILE A 255 7.83 -21.67 -12.61
CA ILE A 255 7.00 -20.67 -11.93
C ILE A 255 5.78 -20.34 -12.80
N SER A 256 4.78 -19.64 -12.26
CA SER A 256 3.65 -19.15 -13.06
C SER A 256 4.11 -18.15 -14.13
N GLY A 257 3.34 -18.03 -15.22
CA GLY A 257 3.64 -17.03 -16.26
C GLY A 257 3.68 -15.60 -15.72
N GLU A 258 2.77 -15.27 -14.81
CA GLU A 258 2.73 -13.97 -14.12
C GLU A 258 3.97 -13.73 -13.25
N ALA A 259 4.45 -14.76 -12.55
CA ALA A 259 5.66 -14.66 -11.74
C ALA A 259 6.90 -14.35 -12.59
N ALA A 260 7.01 -14.94 -13.78
CA ALA A 260 8.12 -14.65 -14.69
C ALA A 260 8.13 -13.16 -15.11
N TYR A 261 6.96 -12.61 -15.43
CA TYR A 261 6.81 -11.17 -15.69
C TYR A 261 7.20 -10.34 -14.46
N LYS A 262 6.66 -10.64 -13.27
CA LYS A 262 6.96 -9.90 -12.04
C LYS A 262 8.45 -9.90 -11.70
N LEU A 263 9.13 -11.05 -11.80
CA LEU A 263 10.56 -11.16 -11.53
C LEU A 263 11.39 -10.32 -12.50
N SER A 264 10.96 -10.19 -13.77
CA SER A 264 11.61 -9.33 -14.75
C SER A 264 11.58 -7.83 -14.38
N GLU A 265 10.55 -7.40 -13.65
CA GLU A 265 10.40 -6.03 -13.13
C GLU A 265 11.18 -5.82 -11.81
N GLN A 266 11.82 -6.86 -11.27
CA GLN A 266 12.53 -6.85 -9.97
C GLN A 266 14.03 -7.10 -10.12
N LEU A 267 14.62 -6.53 -11.18
CA LEU A 267 16.05 -6.61 -11.49
C LEU A 267 16.59 -8.03 -11.78
N LYS A 268 15.73 -9.04 -11.96
CA LYS A 268 16.14 -10.37 -12.37
C LYS A 268 16.16 -10.49 -13.89
N LYS A 269 17.15 -11.21 -14.42
CA LYS A 269 17.20 -11.60 -15.84
C LYS A 269 16.35 -12.84 -16.03
N VAL A 270 15.22 -12.70 -16.71
CA VAL A 270 14.27 -13.78 -16.96
C VAL A 270 14.19 -14.04 -18.47
N GLU A 271 14.38 -15.30 -18.86
CA GLU A 271 14.22 -15.78 -20.23
C GLU A 271 13.26 -16.98 -20.21
N VAL A 272 12.06 -16.83 -20.78
CA VAL A 272 11.08 -17.91 -20.86
C VAL A 272 11.49 -18.89 -21.95
N LEU A 273 11.66 -20.16 -21.58
CA LEU A 273 12.07 -21.24 -22.49
C LEU A 273 10.88 -21.98 -23.08
N ARG A 274 9.86 -22.25 -22.25
CA ARG A 274 8.64 -22.96 -22.64
C ARG A 274 7.49 -22.61 -21.70
N GLU A 275 6.28 -22.55 -22.25
CA GLU A 275 5.02 -22.47 -21.49
C GLU A 275 4.29 -23.82 -21.51
N PHE A 276 3.57 -24.13 -20.43
CA PHE A 276 2.80 -25.37 -20.30
C PHE A 276 1.72 -25.25 -19.21
N LYS A 277 0.83 -26.25 -19.11
CA LYS A 277 -0.23 -26.29 -18.08
C LYS A 277 0.26 -26.95 -16.79
N GLY A 278 -0.19 -26.43 -15.65
CA GLY A 278 0.17 -26.96 -14.32
C GLY A 278 -0.12 -28.46 -14.16
N GLU A 279 -1.12 -28.97 -14.88
CA GLU A 279 -1.43 -30.40 -15.01
C GLU A 279 -0.19 -31.27 -15.35
N GLU A 280 0.76 -30.77 -16.15
CA GLU A 280 1.98 -31.51 -16.49
C GLU A 280 2.92 -31.75 -15.29
N LEU A 281 2.75 -31.02 -14.18
CA LEU A 281 3.54 -31.19 -12.95
C LEU A 281 2.89 -32.13 -11.95
N ILE A 282 1.57 -32.30 -12.04
CA ILE A 282 0.80 -33.07 -11.07
C ILE A 282 1.20 -34.55 -11.15
N GLY A 283 1.38 -35.18 -9.99
CA GLY A 283 1.79 -36.59 -9.88
C GLY A 283 3.28 -36.84 -10.01
N LYS A 284 4.07 -35.83 -10.41
CA LYS A 284 5.54 -35.91 -10.36
C LYS A 284 6.06 -35.73 -8.93
N GLN A 285 7.34 -36.02 -8.74
CA GLN A 285 8.04 -35.82 -7.48
C GLN A 285 9.06 -34.70 -7.58
N PHE A 286 9.28 -34.00 -6.47
CA PHE A 286 10.35 -33.03 -6.29
C PHE A 286 11.17 -33.41 -5.07
N LYS A 287 12.40 -32.90 -4.99
CA LYS A 287 13.30 -33.14 -3.88
C LYS A 287 13.44 -31.90 -3.01
N GLU A 288 13.20 -32.03 -1.71
CA GLU A 288 13.38 -30.90 -0.79
C GLU A 288 14.86 -30.54 -0.60
N PRO A 289 15.20 -29.24 -0.43
CA PRO A 289 16.59 -28.79 -0.45
C PRO A 289 17.36 -29.09 0.85
N ILE A 290 16.68 -29.45 1.94
CA ILE A 290 17.31 -29.68 3.26
C ILE A 290 17.55 -31.16 3.51
N GLY A 291 16.47 -31.95 3.69
CA GLY A 291 16.58 -33.37 4.02
C GLY A 291 16.72 -34.29 2.81
N GLY A 292 16.57 -33.75 1.58
CA GLY A 292 16.68 -34.51 0.35
C GLY A 292 15.59 -35.56 0.15
N ARG A 293 14.45 -35.44 0.83
CA ARG A 293 13.29 -36.33 0.65
C ARG A 293 12.63 -36.07 -0.70
N ASP A 294 12.21 -37.15 -1.36
CA ASP A 294 11.35 -37.08 -2.56
C ASP A 294 9.88 -36.99 -2.12
N LEU A 295 9.20 -35.94 -2.55
CA LEU A 295 7.84 -35.59 -2.13
C LEU A 295 6.94 -35.35 -3.36
N PRO A 296 5.62 -35.64 -3.27
CA PRO A 296 4.71 -35.55 -4.40
C PRO A 296 4.22 -34.12 -4.68
N ILE A 297 3.96 -33.83 -5.95
CA ILE A 297 3.23 -32.64 -6.40
C ILE A 297 1.74 -33.00 -6.54
N LEU A 298 0.89 -32.30 -5.79
CA LEU A 298 -0.55 -32.50 -5.73
C LEU A 298 -1.30 -31.32 -6.37
N PRO A 299 -2.52 -31.54 -6.90
CA PRO A 299 -3.33 -30.45 -7.44
C PRO A 299 -3.86 -29.57 -6.30
N GLY A 300 -3.75 -28.25 -6.45
CA GLY A 300 -4.28 -27.27 -5.52
C GLY A 300 -4.93 -26.10 -6.27
N TRP A 301 -6.25 -26.17 -6.48
CA TRP A 301 -7.01 -25.12 -7.17
C TRP A 301 -7.08 -23.79 -6.39
N PHE A 302 -6.82 -23.83 -5.09
CA PHE A 302 -6.73 -22.63 -4.25
C PHE A 302 -5.45 -21.81 -4.51
N VAL A 303 -4.46 -22.39 -5.19
CA VAL A 303 -3.21 -21.68 -5.51
C VAL A 303 -3.49 -20.65 -6.59
N ASP A 304 -3.35 -19.37 -6.23
CA ASP A 304 -3.45 -18.25 -7.16
C ASP A 304 -2.15 -18.13 -7.98
N PRO A 305 -2.16 -18.39 -9.31
CA PRO A 305 -0.98 -18.24 -10.14
C PRO A 305 -0.52 -16.78 -10.26
N GLU A 306 -1.40 -15.82 -9.97
CA GLU A 306 -1.06 -14.40 -9.91
C GLU A 306 -0.47 -13.99 -8.55
N SER A 307 -0.33 -14.90 -7.59
CA SER A 307 0.29 -14.65 -6.29
C SER A 307 1.67 -15.29 -6.21
N ALA A 308 2.66 -14.47 -5.89
CA ALA A 308 4.07 -14.82 -5.81
C ALA A 308 4.55 -15.64 -7.02
N THR A 309 4.95 -16.90 -6.81
CA THR A 309 5.44 -17.79 -7.87
C THR A 309 4.38 -18.72 -8.46
N GLY A 310 3.17 -18.75 -7.90
CA GLY A 310 2.17 -19.79 -8.17
C GLY A 310 2.58 -21.18 -7.68
N VAL A 311 3.63 -21.30 -6.87
CA VAL A 311 4.13 -22.57 -6.33
C VAL A 311 4.07 -22.52 -4.80
N VAL A 312 3.34 -23.45 -4.19
CA VAL A 312 3.12 -23.48 -2.74
C VAL A 312 3.58 -24.83 -2.18
N TYR A 313 4.53 -24.82 -1.24
CA TYR A 313 4.87 -26.03 -0.50
C TYR A 313 3.95 -26.19 0.72
N SER A 314 3.59 -27.43 1.02
CA SER A 314 2.58 -27.76 2.02
C SER A 314 3.20 -28.19 3.34
N VAL A 315 2.75 -27.59 4.45
CA VAL A 315 3.11 -27.92 5.84
C VAL A 315 1.84 -28.12 6.69
N PRO A 316 1.13 -29.25 6.52
CA PRO A 316 -0.21 -29.46 7.12
C PRO A 316 -0.25 -29.42 8.64
N ALA A 317 0.88 -29.62 9.33
CA ALA A 317 0.94 -29.53 10.79
C ALA A 317 0.82 -28.09 11.32
N HIS A 318 1.21 -27.09 10.52
CA HIS A 318 1.37 -25.70 10.94
C HIS A 318 0.62 -24.69 10.05
N ALA A 319 0.07 -25.14 8.93
CA ALA A 319 -0.77 -24.35 8.03
C ALA A 319 -2.17 -24.98 7.91
N PRO A 320 -3.21 -24.35 8.49
CA PRO A 320 -4.59 -24.84 8.40
C PRO A 320 -5.07 -25.05 6.95
N ALA A 321 -4.73 -24.12 6.04
CA ALA A 321 -5.11 -24.21 4.63
C ALA A 321 -4.56 -25.47 3.95
N ASP A 322 -3.29 -25.80 4.23
CA ASP A 322 -2.63 -26.98 3.69
C ASP A 322 -3.27 -28.28 4.18
N TRP A 323 -3.67 -28.33 5.46
CA TRP A 323 -4.38 -29.49 6.01
C TRP A 323 -5.75 -29.68 5.39
N VAL A 324 -6.53 -28.61 5.24
CA VAL A 324 -7.86 -28.68 4.63
C VAL A 324 -7.76 -29.10 3.16
N ALA A 325 -6.83 -28.52 2.40
CA ALA A 325 -6.59 -28.92 1.01
C ALA A 325 -6.17 -30.38 0.90
N LEU A 326 -5.28 -30.85 1.79
CA LEU A 326 -4.86 -32.25 1.81
C LEU A 326 -6.03 -33.19 2.17
N LYS A 327 -6.84 -32.82 3.16
CA LYS A 327 -8.04 -33.57 3.58
C LYS A 327 -9.07 -33.67 2.46
N ASP A 328 -9.33 -32.59 1.74
CA ASP A 328 -10.25 -32.57 0.59
C ASP A 328 -9.79 -33.56 -0.50
N LEU A 329 -8.47 -33.65 -0.76
CA LEU A 329 -7.91 -34.63 -1.69
C LEU A 329 -8.01 -36.08 -1.17
N MET A 330 -7.91 -36.29 0.15
CA MET A 330 -8.12 -37.61 0.77
C MET A 330 -9.57 -38.10 0.66
N GLU A 331 -10.53 -37.17 0.73
CA GLU A 331 -11.97 -37.45 0.68
C GLU A 331 -12.52 -37.58 -0.75
N LYS A 332 -11.85 -36.98 -1.76
CA LYS A 332 -12.29 -36.96 -3.16
C LYS A 332 -11.29 -37.65 -4.13
N PRO A 333 -11.06 -38.97 -4.01
CA PRO A 333 -10.06 -39.69 -4.81
C PRO A 333 -10.34 -39.68 -6.32
N GLU A 334 -11.59 -39.53 -6.75
CA GLU A 334 -11.98 -39.44 -8.16
C GLU A 334 -11.26 -38.28 -8.89
N THR A 335 -10.98 -37.19 -8.18
CA THR A 335 -10.28 -36.03 -8.73
C THR A 335 -8.78 -36.28 -8.95
N LEU A 336 -8.22 -37.31 -8.31
CA LEU A 336 -6.82 -37.70 -8.38
C LEU A 336 -6.56 -38.74 -9.47
N GLU A 337 -7.56 -39.57 -9.82
CA GLU A 337 -7.46 -40.60 -10.86
C GLU A 337 -7.07 -40.00 -12.22
N LYS A 338 -7.63 -38.84 -12.57
CA LYS A 338 -7.28 -38.12 -13.82
C LYS A 338 -5.82 -37.72 -13.92
N PHE A 339 -5.11 -37.61 -12.79
CA PHE A 339 -3.70 -37.26 -12.72
C PHE A 339 -2.80 -38.46 -12.41
N GLY A 340 -3.35 -39.67 -12.36
CA GLY A 340 -2.59 -40.89 -12.04
C GLY A 340 -2.07 -40.95 -10.60
N ILE A 341 -2.63 -40.18 -9.68
CA ILE A 341 -2.26 -40.20 -8.26
C ILE A 341 -3.15 -41.22 -7.53
N THR A 342 -2.55 -42.19 -6.84
CA THR A 342 -3.30 -43.16 -6.05
C THR A 342 -3.78 -42.55 -4.73
N ALA A 343 -4.98 -42.91 -4.28
CA ALA A 343 -5.51 -42.50 -2.98
C ALA A 343 -4.58 -42.93 -1.81
N GLU A 344 -3.84 -44.03 -1.98
CA GLU A 344 -2.83 -44.50 -1.02
C GLU A 344 -1.67 -43.53 -0.87
N THR A 345 -1.23 -42.91 -1.96
CA THR A 345 -0.16 -41.91 -1.94
C THR A 345 -0.55 -40.72 -1.06
N VAL A 346 -1.77 -40.20 -1.22
CA VAL A 346 -2.25 -39.05 -0.45
C VAL A 346 -2.53 -39.43 1.01
N LYS A 347 -3.14 -40.59 1.27
CA LYS A 347 -3.37 -41.09 2.64
C LYS A 347 -2.08 -41.43 3.39
N GLY A 348 -1.00 -41.72 2.67
CA GLY A 348 0.33 -41.94 3.25
C GLY A 348 1.01 -40.66 3.74
N ILE A 349 0.53 -39.47 3.35
CA ILE A 349 1.10 -38.19 3.74
C ILE A 349 0.72 -37.90 5.20
N LYS A 350 1.73 -37.93 6.07
CA LYS A 350 1.57 -37.62 7.49
C LYS A 350 2.08 -36.21 7.79
N PRO A 351 1.30 -35.38 8.49
CA PRO A 351 1.74 -34.08 9.00
C PRO A 351 3.02 -34.24 9.85
N ILE A 352 3.95 -33.31 9.71
CA ILE A 352 5.23 -33.32 10.43
C ILE A 352 5.25 -32.16 11.40
N SER A 353 5.26 -32.49 12.69
CA SER A 353 5.31 -31.49 13.74
C SER A 353 6.73 -30.92 13.89
N LEU A 354 6.87 -29.60 13.72
CA LEU A 354 8.15 -28.87 13.79
C LEU A 354 8.16 -27.72 14.80
N ILE A 355 6.98 -27.19 15.18
CA ILE A 355 6.85 -26.11 16.17
C ILE A 355 6.03 -26.62 17.35
N SER A 356 6.52 -26.39 18.57
CA SER A 356 5.74 -26.58 19.79
C SER A 356 5.20 -25.23 20.24
N ILE A 357 3.90 -25.16 20.50
CA ILE A 357 3.23 -23.99 21.08
C ILE A 357 2.46 -24.40 22.32
N GLU A 358 2.47 -23.54 23.34
CA GLU A 358 1.73 -23.79 24.57
C GLU A 358 0.21 -23.77 24.32
N GLY A 359 -0.48 -24.81 24.79
CA GLY A 359 -1.93 -24.96 24.65
C GLY A 359 -2.41 -25.69 23.38
N PHE A 360 -1.49 -26.17 22.52
CA PHE A 360 -1.80 -27.14 21.47
C PHE A 360 -0.93 -28.38 21.60
N GLY A 361 -1.38 -29.49 21.01
CA GLY A 361 -0.60 -30.71 20.87
C GLY A 361 0.42 -30.63 19.74
N ASP A 362 0.69 -31.78 19.11
CA ASP A 362 1.71 -31.88 18.06
C ASP A 362 1.28 -31.27 16.72
N TYR A 363 -0.02 -31.09 16.47
CA TYR A 363 -0.53 -30.64 15.18
C TYR A 363 -1.46 -29.43 15.33
N PRO A 364 -0.91 -28.25 15.63
CA PRO A 364 -1.70 -27.07 15.95
C PRO A 364 -2.67 -26.65 14.84
N ALA A 365 -2.28 -26.82 13.57
CA ALA A 365 -3.15 -26.53 12.43
C ALA A 365 -4.36 -27.48 12.34
N ILE A 366 -4.20 -28.75 12.72
CA ILE A 366 -5.28 -29.75 12.69
C ILE A 366 -6.26 -29.47 13.83
N GLU A 367 -5.72 -29.25 15.03
CA GLU A 367 -6.50 -29.00 16.24
C GLU A 367 -7.35 -27.73 16.12
N ILE A 368 -6.82 -26.64 15.54
CA ILE A 368 -7.60 -25.41 15.36
C ILE A 368 -8.71 -25.56 14.32
N VAL A 369 -8.45 -26.33 13.25
CA VAL A 369 -9.44 -26.60 12.18
C VAL A 369 -10.61 -27.40 12.75
N GLU A 370 -10.32 -28.41 13.58
CA GLU A 370 -11.33 -29.20 14.28
C GLU A 370 -12.11 -28.35 15.30
N HIS A 371 -11.42 -27.51 16.07
CA HIS A 371 -12.03 -26.65 17.09
C HIS A 371 -12.99 -25.62 16.48
N LEU A 372 -12.58 -24.95 15.40
CA LEU A 372 -13.39 -23.95 14.69
C LEU A 372 -14.44 -24.57 13.75
N LYS A 373 -14.37 -25.90 13.55
CA LYS A 373 -15.24 -26.68 12.66
C LYS A 373 -15.23 -26.11 11.24
N VAL A 374 -14.04 -25.84 10.71
CA VAL A 374 -13.85 -25.36 9.34
C VAL A 374 -14.30 -26.47 8.38
N LYS A 375 -15.15 -26.12 7.42
CA LYS A 375 -15.78 -27.13 6.54
C LYS A 375 -14.92 -27.52 5.36
N ASP A 376 -14.39 -26.53 4.66
CA ASP A 376 -13.65 -26.69 3.41
C ASP A 376 -12.71 -25.49 3.19
N GLN A 377 -11.94 -25.54 2.10
CA GLN A 377 -10.94 -24.52 1.74
C GLN A 377 -11.52 -23.13 1.43
N PHE A 378 -12.83 -22.98 1.28
CA PHE A 378 -13.51 -21.71 0.97
C PHE A 378 -14.25 -21.12 2.18
N ASP A 379 -14.16 -21.76 3.36
CA ASP A 379 -14.77 -21.28 4.60
C ASP A 379 -13.98 -20.08 5.16
N PRO A 380 -14.59 -18.90 5.37
CA PRO A 380 -13.92 -17.72 5.93
C PRO A 380 -13.23 -17.96 7.28
N LYS A 381 -13.66 -18.97 8.04
CA LYS A 381 -13.00 -19.36 9.31
C LYS A 381 -11.60 -19.90 9.12
N LEU A 382 -11.22 -20.29 7.90
CA LEU A 382 -9.89 -20.79 7.58
C LEU A 382 -8.83 -19.68 7.70
N ASP A 383 -9.16 -18.46 7.27
CA ASP A 383 -8.27 -17.30 7.39
C ASP A 383 -8.09 -16.89 8.86
N GLU A 384 -9.15 -16.98 9.66
CA GLU A 384 -9.10 -16.78 11.11
C GLU A 384 -8.21 -17.84 11.78
N ALA A 385 -8.41 -19.12 11.47
CA ALA A 385 -7.61 -20.22 11.98
C ALA A 385 -6.11 -20.04 11.66
N THR A 386 -5.80 -19.70 10.40
CA THR A 386 -4.44 -19.47 9.91
C THR A 386 -3.79 -18.30 10.65
N SER A 387 -4.51 -17.19 10.81
CA SER A 387 -4.03 -16.00 11.51
C SER A 387 -3.71 -16.27 12.98
N ILE A 388 -4.55 -17.05 13.68
CA ILE A 388 -4.33 -17.42 15.09
C ILE A 388 -3.06 -18.25 15.24
N ILE A 389 -2.91 -19.29 14.42
CA ILE A 389 -1.75 -20.19 14.49
C ILE A 389 -0.47 -19.44 14.14
N TYR A 390 -0.46 -18.67 13.04
CA TYR A 390 0.74 -17.95 12.60
C TYR A 390 1.21 -16.95 13.65
N ARG A 391 0.28 -16.23 14.28
CA ARG A 391 0.60 -15.28 15.35
C ARG A 391 1.16 -15.99 16.58
N LYS A 392 0.51 -17.06 17.05
CA LYS A 392 0.99 -17.82 18.21
C LYS A 392 2.37 -18.44 17.96
N GLU A 393 2.55 -19.10 16.82
CA GLU A 393 3.83 -19.73 16.47
C GLU A 393 4.96 -18.71 16.34
N PHE A 394 4.68 -17.53 15.81
CA PHE A 394 5.68 -16.47 15.75
C PHE A 394 6.11 -15.97 17.14
N HIS A 395 5.17 -15.75 18.06
CA HIS A 395 5.47 -15.16 19.36
C HIS A 395 5.95 -16.15 20.42
N THR A 396 5.38 -17.35 20.47
CA THR A 396 5.64 -18.34 21.52
C THR A 396 6.12 -19.69 20.99
N GLY A 397 6.16 -19.88 19.67
CA GLY A 397 6.56 -21.15 19.05
C GLY A 397 8.04 -21.46 19.25
N ILE A 398 8.32 -22.66 19.75
CA ILE A 398 9.66 -23.21 19.94
C ILE A 398 9.91 -24.30 18.90
N LEU A 399 11.04 -24.21 18.19
CA LEU A 399 11.41 -25.19 17.16
C LEU A 399 11.83 -26.54 17.77
N LYS A 400 11.30 -27.63 17.21
CA LYS A 400 11.57 -29.02 17.61
C LYS A 400 12.93 -29.52 17.08
N PRO A 401 13.45 -30.66 17.58
CA PRO A 401 14.75 -31.22 17.17
C PRO A 401 14.92 -31.44 15.66
N ILE A 402 13.84 -31.66 14.91
CA ILE A 402 13.87 -31.83 13.45
C ILE A 402 14.43 -30.60 12.70
N CYS A 403 14.39 -29.41 13.33
CA CYS A 403 14.94 -28.17 12.79
C CYS A 403 16.47 -28.05 12.96
N GLY A 404 17.15 -29.10 13.41
CA GLY A 404 18.61 -29.16 13.50
C GLY A 404 19.20 -28.07 14.39
N LYS A 405 20.10 -27.25 13.84
CA LYS A 405 20.80 -26.19 14.58
C LYS A 405 19.90 -25.06 15.13
N TYR A 406 18.63 -25.02 14.71
CA TYR A 406 17.65 -24.04 15.19
C TYR A 406 16.75 -24.59 16.31
N ALA A 407 16.86 -25.89 16.64
CA ALA A 407 16.06 -26.51 17.67
C ALA A 407 16.22 -25.82 19.04
N GLY A 408 15.12 -25.72 19.79
CA GLY A 408 15.08 -25.11 21.13
C GLY A 408 15.02 -23.58 21.14
N LYS A 409 15.06 -22.91 19.98
CA LYS A 409 14.93 -21.46 19.86
C LYS A 409 13.50 -21.04 19.47
N THR A 410 13.14 -19.79 19.75
CA THR A 410 11.85 -19.24 19.32
C THR A 410 11.86 -18.91 17.82
N VAL A 411 10.72 -19.03 17.15
CA VAL A 411 10.56 -18.69 15.72
C VAL A 411 10.98 -17.25 15.44
N ARG A 412 10.55 -16.29 16.28
CA ARG A 412 10.90 -14.88 16.16
C ARG A 412 12.41 -14.64 16.10
N ASP A 413 13.17 -15.33 16.95
CA ASP A 413 14.60 -15.10 17.09
C ASP A 413 15.40 -15.70 15.92
N VAL A 414 14.94 -16.82 15.34
CA VAL A 414 15.68 -17.51 14.28
C VAL A 414 15.22 -17.20 12.88
N LYS A 415 14.04 -16.61 12.66
CA LYS A 415 13.49 -16.39 11.30
C LYS A 415 14.47 -15.62 10.41
N ALA A 416 15.04 -14.53 10.91
CA ALA A 416 16.05 -13.75 10.17
C ALA A 416 17.32 -14.57 9.90
N GLN A 417 17.78 -15.33 10.89
CA GLN A 417 18.95 -16.20 10.76
C GLN A 417 18.73 -17.30 9.71
N ILE A 418 17.55 -17.93 9.67
CA ILE A 418 17.20 -18.98 8.71
C ILE A 418 17.22 -18.43 7.28
N ILE A 419 16.63 -17.26 7.06
CA ILE A 419 16.62 -16.59 5.74
C ILE A 419 18.05 -16.34 5.28
N GLU A 420 18.90 -15.79 6.15
CA GLU A 420 20.30 -15.50 5.83
C GLU A 420 21.08 -16.78 5.51
N ASP A 421 20.92 -17.83 6.31
CA ASP A 421 21.59 -19.11 6.12
C ASP A 421 21.16 -19.77 4.80
N PHE A 422 19.86 -19.78 4.47
CA PHE A 422 19.37 -20.34 3.21
C PHE A 422 19.81 -19.52 1.98
N ARG A 423 19.94 -18.20 2.10
CA ARG A 423 20.52 -17.36 1.05
C ARG A 423 21.99 -17.70 0.82
N LYS A 424 22.79 -17.85 1.89
CA LYS A 424 24.21 -18.21 1.82
C LYS A 424 24.45 -19.56 1.16
N THR A 425 23.56 -20.53 1.36
CA THR A 425 23.65 -21.87 0.75
C THR A 425 22.92 -21.98 -0.59
N ASN A 426 22.45 -20.86 -1.16
CA ASN A 426 21.68 -20.82 -2.41
C ASN A 426 20.41 -21.69 -2.39
N VAL A 427 19.83 -21.93 -1.21
CA VAL A 427 18.56 -22.65 -1.01
C VAL A 427 17.37 -21.70 -1.13
N ALA A 428 17.57 -20.43 -0.78
CA ALA A 428 16.55 -19.40 -0.88
C ALA A 428 16.99 -18.23 -1.75
N ASP A 429 16.03 -17.68 -2.48
CA ASP A 429 16.08 -16.36 -3.11
C ASP A 429 14.94 -15.50 -2.53
N SER A 430 14.66 -14.36 -3.14
CA SER A 430 13.59 -13.44 -2.75
C SER A 430 12.82 -12.93 -3.96
N MET A 431 11.58 -12.53 -3.72
CA MET A 431 10.82 -11.66 -4.60
C MET A 431 9.94 -10.76 -3.76
N TYR A 432 9.62 -9.58 -4.27
CA TYR A 432 8.58 -8.76 -3.71
C TYR A 432 7.25 -9.08 -4.39
N ASP A 433 6.16 -9.08 -3.63
CA ASP A 433 4.82 -9.09 -4.20
C ASP A 433 3.86 -8.29 -3.32
N LEU A 434 2.63 -8.13 -3.79
CA LEU A 434 1.59 -7.46 -3.05
C LEU A 434 0.78 -8.52 -2.27
N PRO A 435 0.66 -8.40 -0.93
CA PRO A 435 -0.04 -9.40 -0.11
C PRO A 435 -1.54 -9.44 -0.41
N GLN A 436 -2.07 -8.41 -1.05
CA GLN A 436 -3.45 -8.29 -1.50
C GLN A 436 -3.50 -7.73 -2.91
N ARG A 437 -4.62 -7.93 -3.60
CA ARG A 437 -4.85 -7.38 -4.93
C ARG A 437 -4.83 -5.85 -4.87
N VAL A 438 -4.06 -5.24 -5.78
CA VAL A 438 -4.02 -3.79 -5.97
C VAL A 438 -4.34 -3.47 -7.42
N VAL A 439 -5.28 -2.54 -7.62
CA VAL A 439 -5.72 -2.12 -8.95
C VAL A 439 -5.53 -0.62 -9.08
N CYS A 440 -4.86 -0.17 -10.14
CA CYS A 440 -4.68 1.24 -10.46
C CYS A 440 -6.02 1.84 -10.91
N ARG A 441 -6.21 3.16 -10.74
CA ARG A 441 -7.38 3.87 -11.29
C ARG A 441 -7.56 3.70 -12.80
N CYS A 442 -6.51 3.38 -13.56
CA CYS A 442 -6.60 3.00 -14.98
C CYS A 442 -7.11 1.57 -15.24
N THR A 443 -7.67 0.92 -14.21
CA THR A 443 -8.22 -0.46 -14.18
C THR A 443 -7.21 -1.60 -14.36
N THR A 444 -5.91 -1.30 -14.44
CA THR A 444 -4.84 -2.30 -14.54
C THR A 444 -4.42 -2.82 -13.17
N ARG A 445 -4.23 -4.14 -13.03
CA ARG A 445 -3.66 -4.76 -11.82
C ARG A 445 -2.21 -4.32 -11.65
N CYS A 446 -1.86 -3.89 -10.45
CA CYS A 446 -0.51 -3.45 -10.12
C CYS A 446 0.38 -4.66 -9.78
N VAL A 447 1.67 -4.51 -10.02
CA VAL A 447 2.74 -5.44 -9.65
C VAL A 447 3.78 -4.72 -8.80
N VAL A 448 4.74 -5.45 -8.22
CA VAL A 448 5.92 -4.80 -7.64
C VAL A 448 7.00 -4.65 -8.69
N LYS A 449 7.48 -3.41 -8.87
CA LYS A 449 8.69 -3.11 -9.64
C LYS A 449 9.78 -2.60 -8.72
N ILE A 450 10.99 -3.08 -8.89
CA ILE A 450 12.16 -2.49 -8.23
C ILE A 450 12.67 -1.37 -9.14
N LEU A 451 12.40 -0.12 -8.76
CA LEU A 451 12.94 1.02 -9.48
C LEU A 451 14.38 1.26 -9.07
N SER A 452 15.29 1.22 -10.04
CA SER A 452 16.58 1.89 -9.92
C SER A 452 16.37 3.40 -10.08
N ASP A 453 17.03 4.20 -9.23
CA ASP A 453 17.04 5.66 -9.29
C ASP A 453 15.80 6.41 -8.78
N GLN A 454 14.99 5.81 -7.90
CA GLN A 454 13.91 6.52 -7.19
C GLN A 454 14.49 7.45 -6.10
N TRP A 455 13.86 8.61 -5.90
CA TRP A 455 14.21 9.55 -4.83
C TRP A 455 13.36 9.30 -3.57
N PHE A 456 14.01 9.34 -2.41
CA PHE A 456 13.41 9.07 -1.10
C PHE A 456 13.68 10.17 -0.10
N LEU A 457 12.71 10.39 0.79
CA LEU A 457 12.93 11.03 2.08
C LEU A 457 13.37 9.96 3.09
N ARG A 458 14.50 10.18 3.75
CA ARG A 458 15.12 9.24 4.69
C ARG A 458 14.44 9.20 6.06
N TYR A 459 13.13 8.99 6.11
CA TYR A 459 12.41 8.88 7.39
C TYR A 459 12.87 7.70 8.25
N SER A 460 13.63 6.74 7.70
CA SER A 460 14.25 5.68 8.50
C SER A 460 15.44 6.14 9.35
N ASP A 461 15.95 7.35 9.14
CA ASP A 461 17.10 7.90 9.88
C ASP A 461 16.78 8.02 11.39
N PRO A 462 17.51 7.31 12.28
CA PRO A 462 17.20 7.30 13.72
C PRO A 462 17.26 8.68 14.38
N ASP A 463 18.22 9.51 13.98
CA ASP A 463 18.38 10.85 14.55
C ASP A 463 17.23 11.74 14.12
N TRP A 464 16.78 11.61 12.86
CA TRP A 464 15.64 12.36 12.37
C TRP A 464 14.32 11.90 13.03
N LYS A 465 14.15 10.60 13.26
CA LYS A 465 13.01 10.07 14.04
C LYS A 465 12.99 10.64 15.44
N ASN A 466 14.13 10.64 16.15
CA ASN A 466 14.22 11.19 17.50
C ASN A 466 13.75 12.65 17.55
N LEU A 467 14.18 13.48 16.60
CA LEU A 467 13.71 14.87 16.48
C LEU A 467 12.19 14.96 16.26
N ALA A 468 11.60 14.03 15.50
CA ALA A 468 10.15 13.97 15.31
C ALA A 468 9.41 13.53 16.59
N HIS A 469 9.96 12.58 17.36
CA HIS A 469 9.42 12.22 18.68
C HIS A 469 9.43 13.42 19.63
N GLU A 470 10.55 14.16 19.71
CA GLU A 470 10.65 15.39 20.52
C GLU A 470 9.62 16.45 20.10
N ALA A 471 9.41 16.63 18.80
CA ALA A 471 8.41 17.55 18.28
C ALA A 471 6.99 17.12 18.71
N ILE A 472 6.66 15.83 18.62
CA ILE A 472 5.38 15.28 19.10
C ILE A 472 5.24 15.51 20.61
N ASP A 473 6.25 15.20 21.42
CA ASP A 473 6.25 15.38 22.87
C ASP A 473 6.00 16.84 23.29
N SER A 474 6.54 17.79 22.53
CA SER A 474 6.30 19.22 22.76
C SER A 474 4.92 19.72 22.30
N ALA A 475 4.19 18.93 21.50
CA ALA A 475 2.92 19.33 20.92
C ALA A 475 1.73 19.05 21.85
N ASN A 476 0.76 19.96 21.81
CA ASN A 476 -0.55 19.74 22.43
C ASN A 476 -1.43 18.91 21.47
N ILE A 477 -1.73 17.66 21.85
CA ILE A 477 -2.49 16.71 21.03
C ILE A 477 -3.84 16.45 21.66
N PHE A 478 -4.91 16.50 20.86
CA PHE A 478 -6.27 16.28 21.33
C PHE A 478 -6.99 15.24 20.45
N PRO A 479 -7.49 14.14 21.03
CA PRO A 479 -7.31 13.72 22.42
C PRO A 479 -5.87 13.25 22.70
N GLU A 480 -5.44 13.36 23.95
CA GLU A 480 -4.07 12.96 24.37
C GLU A 480 -3.76 11.49 24.04
N SER A 481 -4.78 10.63 24.02
CA SER A 481 -4.65 9.23 23.60
C SER A 481 -4.12 9.04 22.17
N ALA A 482 -4.20 10.06 21.31
CA ALA A 482 -3.66 10.01 19.96
C ALA A 482 -2.12 10.16 19.91
N ARG A 483 -1.46 10.57 20.99
CA ARG A 483 0.01 10.72 21.03
C ARG A 483 0.73 9.40 20.73
N ALA A 484 0.30 8.31 21.37
CA ALA A 484 0.88 6.98 21.15
C ALA A 484 0.80 6.57 19.67
N TYR A 485 -0.33 6.86 19.01
CA TYR A 485 -0.50 6.61 17.59
C TYR A 485 0.55 7.34 16.73
N PHE A 486 0.89 8.60 17.05
CA PHE A 486 1.92 9.33 16.31
C PHE A 486 3.31 8.70 16.48
N HIS A 487 3.69 8.30 17.70
CA HIS A 487 4.97 7.63 17.94
C HIS A 487 5.05 6.29 17.20
N ASP A 488 4.00 5.47 17.28
CA ASP A 488 3.92 4.19 16.56
C ASP A 488 4.11 4.39 15.05
N LYS A 489 3.55 5.47 14.48
CA LYS A 489 3.73 5.81 13.06
C LYS A 489 5.14 6.29 12.74
N ILE A 490 5.77 7.10 13.58
CA ILE A 490 7.18 7.51 13.40
C ILE A 490 8.09 6.28 13.41
N ASP A 491 7.88 5.35 14.35
CA ASP A 491 8.68 4.13 14.45
C ASP A 491 8.47 3.19 13.25
N TRP A 492 7.23 3.07 12.79
CA TRP A 492 6.89 2.23 11.64
C TRP A 492 7.41 2.78 10.30
N LEU A 493 7.48 4.11 10.15
CA LEU A 493 7.87 4.75 8.89
C LEU A 493 9.28 4.33 8.44
N ARG A 494 9.37 3.94 7.17
CA ARG A 494 10.63 3.69 6.46
C ARG A 494 10.89 4.85 5.49
N ASP A 495 11.98 4.75 4.73
CA ASP A 495 12.25 5.69 3.65
C ASP A 495 11.05 5.78 2.71
N TRP A 496 10.64 7.01 2.39
CA TRP A 496 9.42 7.30 1.65
C TRP A 496 9.73 7.77 0.24
N ALA A 497 9.16 7.11 -0.76
CA ALA A 497 9.31 7.52 -2.16
C ALA A 497 8.64 8.88 -2.37
N CYS A 498 9.45 9.93 -2.51
CA CYS A 498 8.98 11.32 -2.45
C CYS A 498 8.81 11.99 -3.82
N ALA A 499 8.94 11.22 -4.90
CA ALA A 499 8.85 11.72 -6.26
C ALA A 499 8.23 10.68 -7.20
N ARG A 500 7.63 11.14 -8.30
CA ARG A 500 7.01 10.33 -9.35
C ARG A 500 7.36 10.89 -10.73
N ARG A 501 7.01 10.17 -11.80
CA ARG A 501 7.27 10.59 -13.18
C ARG A 501 6.04 11.13 -13.93
N THR A 502 4.85 10.89 -13.38
CA THR A 502 3.56 11.27 -13.97
C THR A 502 2.76 12.15 -13.01
N GLY A 503 1.65 12.71 -13.48
CA GLY A 503 0.77 13.54 -12.67
C GLY A 503 1.14 15.02 -12.69
N LEU A 504 0.36 15.83 -11.97
CA LEU A 504 0.66 17.25 -11.74
C LEU A 504 1.55 17.39 -10.50
N GLY A 505 2.41 18.40 -10.47
CA GLY A 505 3.23 18.73 -9.30
C GLY A 505 4.39 19.66 -9.63
N THR A 506 5.31 19.79 -8.69
CA THR A 506 6.54 20.57 -8.86
C THR A 506 7.71 19.66 -9.26
N PRO A 507 8.41 19.90 -10.37
CA PRO A 507 9.61 19.15 -10.74
C PRO A 507 10.72 19.25 -9.68
N LEU A 508 11.50 18.19 -9.49
CA LEU A 508 12.71 18.23 -8.67
C LEU A 508 13.77 19.14 -9.34
N PRO A 509 14.37 20.11 -8.62
CA PRO A 509 15.30 21.09 -9.19
C PRO A 509 16.50 20.47 -9.92
N TRP A 510 17.07 19.41 -9.34
CA TRP A 510 18.26 18.72 -9.86
C TRP A 510 17.93 17.53 -10.75
N SER A 511 16.66 17.19 -10.92
CA SER A 511 16.23 16.01 -11.66
C SER A 511 14.84 16.25 -12.28
N PRO A 512 14.70 17.14 -13.27
CA PRO A 512 13.39 17.63 -13.74
C PRO A 512 12.45 16.57 -14.32
N GLY A 513 12.96 15.39 -14.69
CA GLY A 513 12.13 14.24 -15.09
C GLY A 513 11.37 13.57 -13.94
N TRP A 514 11.56 14.06 -12.71
CA TRP A 514 10.85 13.63 -11.52
C TRP A 514 10.08 14.81 -10.93
N ILE A 515 8.86 14.53 -10.48
CA ILE A 515 7.92 15.48 -9.90
C ILE A 515 7.75 15.09 -8.44
N VAL A 516 7.82 16.07 -7.54
CA VAL A 516 7.54 15.86 -6.11
C VAL A 516 6.12 15.32 -5.95
N GLU A 517 6.00 14.23 -5.20
CA GLU A 517 4.70 13.60 -4.98
C GLU A 517 3.88 14.35 -3.92
N THR A 518 2.59 14.06 -3.93
CA THR A 518 1.54 14.78 -3.24
C THR A 518 1.70 14.85 -1.71
N LEU A 519 2.12 13.76 -1.06
CA LEU A 519 2.29 13.73 0.39
C LEU A 519 3.61 14.35 0.85
N SER A 520 4.50 14.68 -0.09
CA SER A 520 5.81 15.24 0.20
C SER A 520 5.92 16.74 -0.10
N ASP A 521 5.16 17.27 -1.08
CA ASP A 521 5.02 18.71 -1.30
C ASP A 521 4.05 19.40 -0.32
N SER A 522 3.38 18.63 0.56
CA SER A 522 2.31 19.08 1.45
C SER A 522 2.67 19.11 2.93
N THR A 523 3.97 19.21 3.24
CA THR A 523 4.48 19.05 4.62
C THR A 523 4.69 20.38 5.36
N ILE A 524 5.12 21.45 4.66
CA ILE A 524 5.47 22.74 5.29
C ILE A 524 4.84 23.96 4.63
N TYR A 525 3.85 23.76 3.74
CA TYR A 525 3.16 24.85 3.02
C TYR A 525 2.49 25.88 3.95
N MET A 526 2.29 25.54 5.22
CA MET A 526 1.78 26.47 6.24
C MET A 526 2.69 27.71 6.38
N ALA A 527 3.99 27.56 6.14
CA ALA A 527 4.92 28.69 6.08
C ALA A 527 4.63 29.58 4.87
N PHE A 528 4.31 28.99 3.71
CA PHE A 528 4.00 29.72 2.48
C PHE A 528 2.74 30.60 2.61
N TYR A 529 1.72 30.14 3.34
CA TYR A 529 0.55 30.98 3.67
C TYR A 529 0.92 32.34 4.25
N THR A 530 2.00 32.43 5.03
CA THR A 530 2.42 33.67 5.70
C THR A 530 2.94 34.74 4.75
N ILE A 531 3.37 34.35 3.54
CA ILE A 531 3.93 35.23 2.52
C ILE A 531 3.08 35.32 1.24
N ALA A 532 2.18 34.37 0.99
CA ALA A 532 1.42 34.23 -0.27
C ALA A 532 0.61 35.46 -0.74
N LYS A 533 0.36 36.45 0.13
CA LYS A 533 -0.36 37.68 -0.25
C LYS A 533 0.52 38.80 -0.82
N HIS A 534 1.84 38.64 -0.75
CA HIS A 534 2.85 39.61 -1.19
C HIS A 534 3.41 39.16 -2.52
#